data_AF-A0A7J8V1Z0-F1
#
_entry.id   AF-A0A7J8V1Z0-F1
#
_cell.length_a   1.000
_cell.length_b   1.000
_cell.length_c   1.000
_cell.angle_alpha   90.00
_cell.angle_beta   90.00
_cell.angle_gamma   90.00
#
_symmetry.space_group_name_H-M   'P 1'
#
loop_
_entity.id
_entity.type
_entity.pdbx_description
1 polymer ?
#
loop_
_entity_poly.entity_id
_entity_poly.type
_entity_poly.pdbx_seq_one_letter_code
_entity_poly.pdbx_strand_id
1 'polypeptide(L)'
;MGDYQFLMLKDAITCINQKVNLFAVILDFTLPQRTKGTDYFCKLKVIDESHSEFWVPVHVFAQEIDGLPLVASVGDIIQLSRVTVYSDNS
;
A
#
# COMPACT_ATOMS: atom_id res chain seq x y z
N MET A 1 21.42 5.77 -14.01
CA MET A 1 20.38 4.77 -13.75
C MET A 1 20.07 4.88 -12.28
N GLY A 2 18.91 5.43 -11.91
CA GLY A 2 18.60 5.65 -10.49
C GLY A 2 18.25 4.31 -9.83
N ASP A 3 18.93 3.98 -8.75
CA ASP A 3 18.71 2.74 -8.00
C ASP A 3 17.25 2.68 -7.54
N TYR A 4 16.49 1.74 -8.09
CA TYR A 4 15.15 1.42 -7.61
C TYR A 4 15.28 0.66 -6.30
N GLN A 5 15.44 1.40 -5.20
CA GLN A 5 15.52 0.81 -3.87
C GLN A 5 14.11 0.52 -3.36
N PHE A 6 13.93 -0.72 -2.88
CA PHE A 6 12.77 -1.14 -2.12
C PHE A 6 13.12 -1.08 -0.64
N LEU A 7 12.25 -0.46 0.15
CA LEU A 7 12.40 -0.36 1.59
C LEU A 7 11.53 -1.40 2.28
N MET A 8 12.03 -1.88 3.42
CA MET A 8 11.22 -2.61 4.38
C MET A 8 10.20 -1.67 5.02
N LEU A 9 9.07 -2.20 5.49
CA LEU A 9 8.01 -1.41 6.11
C LEU A 9 8.52 -0.60 7.31
N LYS A 10 9.37 -1.19 8.16
CA LYS A 10 9.97 -0.49 9.31
C LYS A 10 10.71 0.80 8.91
N ASP A 11 11.33 0.82 7.73
CA ASP A 11 12.11 1.95 7.25
C ASP A 11 11.20 2.92 6.48
N ALA A 12 10.30 2.37 5.65
CA ALA A 12 9.33 3.12 4.88
C ALA A 12 8.45 4.04 5.76
N ILE A 13 7.98 3.57 6.91
CA ILE A 13 7.14 4.38 7.82
C ILE A 13 7.88 5.61 8.39
N THR A 14 9.20 5.63 8.34
CA THR A 14 10.01 6.80 8.77
C THR A 14 10.17 7.84 7.65
N CYS A 15 9.85 7.47 6.40
CA CYS A 15 10.00 8.31 5.20
C CYS A 15 8.78 9.20 4.94
N ILE A 16 8.31 9.93 5.95
CA ILE A 16 7.11 10.79 5.84
C ILE A 16 7.27 11.83 4.72
N ASN A 17 6.21 12.00 3.92
CA ASN A 17 6.14 12.86 2.73
C ASN A 17 7.14 12.52 1.62
N GLN A 18 7.79 11.35 1.68
CA GLN A 18 8.67 10.86 0.63
C GLN A 18 7.99 9.75 -0.16
N LYS A 19 8.43 9.59 -1.41
CA LYS A 19 7.99 8.50 -2.29
C LYS A 19 8.92 7.30 -2.11
N VAL A 20 8.36 6.17 -1.71
CA VAL A 20 9.09 4.93 -1.48
C VAL A 20 8.56 3.80 -2.38
N ASN A 21 9.36 2.75 -2.56
CA ASN A 21 8.92 1.50 -3.18
C ASN A 21 8.98 0.41 -2.11
N LEU A 22 8.01 -0.51 -2.09
CA LEU A 22 7.96 -1.57 -1.10
C LEU A 22 7.34 -2.85 -1.67
N PHE A 23 7.73 -3.98 -1.09
CA PHE A 23 7.05 -5.26 -1.24
C PHE A 23 6.42 -5.60 0.11
N ALA A 24 5.22 -6.16 0.09
CA ALA A 24 4.54 -6.57 1.30
C ALA A 24 3.58 -7.72 1.06
N VAL A 25 3.24 -8.44 2.12
CA VAL A 25 2.20 -9.47 2.14
C VAL A 25 0.89 -8.82 2.55
N ILE A 26 -0.19 -9.12 1.82
CA ILE A 26 -1.53 -8.63 2.12
C ILE A 26 -2.11 -9.47 3.27
N LEU A 27 -2.38 -8.83 4.40
CA LEU A 27 -3.02 -9.44 5.57
C LEU A 27 -4.54 -9.32 5.52
N ASP A 28 -5.06 -8.24 4.93
CA ASP A 28 -6.48 -7.95 4.80
C ASP A 28 -6.71 -6.95 3.64
N PHE A 29 -7.89 -6.97 3.04
CA PHE A 29 -8.23 -6.05 1.95
C PHE A 29 -9.74 -5.83 1.84
N THR A 30 -10.12 -4.67 1.28
CA THR A 30 -11.50 -4.40 0.88
C THR A 30 -11.67 -4.61 -0.61
N LEU A 31 -12.86 -5.02 -1.04
CA LEU A 31 -13.23 -4.97 -2.46
C LEU A 31 -13.11 -3.53 -2.99
N PRO A 32 -12.77 -3.34 -4.28
CA PRO A 32 -12.86 -2.05 -4.94
C PRO A 32 -14.22 -1.37 -4.72
N GLN A 33 -14.17 -0.11 -4.29
CA GLN A 33 -15.36 0.70 -4.02
C GLN A 33 -15.23 2.04 -4.72
N ARG A 34 -16.36 2.59 -5.18
CA ARG A 34 -16.40 3.98 -5.67
C ARG A 34 -16.33 4.92 -4.47
N THR A 35 -15.52 5.97 -4.55
CA THR A 35 -15.51 7.01 -3.51
C THR A 35 -16.79 7.87 -3.61
N LYS A 36 -16.93 8.87 -2.73
CA LYS A 36 -17.99 9.89 -2.87
C LYS A 36 -17.74 10.84 -4.06
N GLY A 37 -16.54 10.84 -4.63
CA GLY A 37 -16.16 11.64 -5.79
C GLY A 37 -16.33 10.89 -7.10
N THR A 38 -15.35 11.04 -7.99
CA THR A 38 -15.34 10.42 -9.32
C THR A 38 -14.42 9.20 -9.41
N ASP A 39 -13.59 8.95 -8.41
CA ASP A 39 -12.59 7.89 -8.39
C ASP A 39 -13.06 6.64 -7.61
N TYR A 40 -12.25 5.59 -7.72
CA TYR A 40 -12.38 4.33 -7.02
C TYR A 40 -11.22 4.15 -6.05
N PHE A 41 -11.45 3.36 -5.00
CA PHE A 41 -10.41 3.01 -4.05
C PHE A 41 -10.55 1.60 -3.51
N CYS A 42 -9.45 1.05 -3.00
CA CYS A 42 -9.45 -0.10 -2.12
C CYS A 42 -8.49 0.14 -0.95
N LYS A 43 -8.75 -0.54 0.16
CA LYS A 43 -7.87 -0.54 1.34
C LYS A 43 -7.16 -1.88 1.44
N LEU A 44 -5.88 -1.84 1.74
CA LEU A 44 -5.05 -3.00 2.03
C LEU A 44 -4.47 -2.83 3.44
N LYS A 45 -4.36 -3.92 4.19
CA LYS A 45 -3.46 -4.01 5.35
C LYS A 45 -2.30 -4.89 4.96
N VAL A 46 -1.09 -4.37 5.09
CA VAL A 46 0.11 -5.07 4.64
C VAL A 46 1.13 -5.24 5.76
N ILE A 47 1.90 -6.32 5.68
CA ILE A 47 3.01 -6.66 6.58
C ILE A 47 4.23 -7.07 5.77
N ASP A 48 5.41 -7.08 6.40
CA ASP A 48 6.62 -7.69 5.87
C ASP A 48 7.41 -8.36 6.99
N GLU A 49 8.58 -8.92 6.68
CA GLU A 49 9.43 -9.60 7.67
C GLU A 49 9.96 -8.65 8.77
N SER A 50 10.03 -7.35 8.48
CA SER A 50 10.54 -6.31 9.38
C SER A 50 9.48 -5.82 10.37
N HIS A 51 8.21 -6.01 10.02
CA HIS A 51 7.05 -5.48 10.72
C HIS A 51 5.92 -6.52 10.74
N SER A 52 6.18 -7.68 11.33
CA SER A 52 5.22 -8.79 11.42
C SER A 52 4.19 -8.62 12.55
N GLU A 53 4.50 -7.84 13.58
CA GLU A 53 3.60 -7.58 14.72
C GLU A 53 2.63 -6.41 14.47
N PHE A 54 2.93 -5.52 13.52
CA PHE A 54 2.15 -4.33 13.22
C PHE A 54 1.93 -4.21 11.72
N TRP A 55 0.68 -3.97 11.31
CA TRP A 55 0.31 -3.80 9.91
C TRP A 55 0.28 -2.33 9.51
N VAL A 56 0.55 -2.08 8.23
CA VAL A 56 0.47 -0.73 7.63
C VAL A 56 -0.79 -0.65 6.75
N PRO A 57 -1.69 0.33 6.96
CA PRO A 57 -2.79 0.58 6.05
C PRO A 57 -2.29 1.24 4.77
N VAL A 58 -2.72 0.72 3.62
CA VAL A 58 -2.48 1.32 2.31
C VAL A 58 -3.82 1.61 1.65
N HIS A 59 -3.99 2.84 1.17
CA HIS A 59 -5.13 3.24 0.37
C HIS A 59 -4.67 3.43 -1.07
N VAL A 60 -5.27 2.65 -1.99
CA VAL A 60 -4.99 2.77 -3.42
C VAL A 60 -6.19 3.44 -4.07
N PHE A 61 -5.94 4.49 -4.84
CA PHE A 61 -6.95 5.26 -5.57
C PHE A 61 -6.68 5.18 -7.07
N ALA A 62 -7.74 5.05 -7.87
CA ALA A 62 -7.67 5.02 -9.33
C ALA A 62 -8.92 5.65 -9.95
N GLN A 63 -8.80 6.24 -11.14
CA GLN A 63 -9.96 6.82 -11.85
C GLN A 63 -10.92 5.75 -12.37
N GLU A 64 -10.39 4.60 -12.76
CA GLU A 64 -11.16 3.45 -13.26
C GLU A 64 -10.95 2.26 -12.33
N ILE A 65 -11.96 1.39 -12.21
CA ILE A 65 -11.91 0.21 -11.33
C ILE A 65 -10.76 -0.74 -11.69
N ASP A 66 -10.44 -0.87 -12.98
CA ASP A 66 -9.36 -1.72 -13.49
C ASP A 66 -7.95 -1.18 -13.16
N GLY A 67 -7.87 0.05 -12.63
CA GLY A 67 -6.63 0.61 -12.09
C GLY A 67 -6.33 0.21 -10.65
N LEU A 68 -7.25 -0.49 -9.97
CA LEU A 68 -7.06 -1.00 -8.61
C LEU A 68 -6.48 -2.42 -8.63
N PRO A 69 -5.72 -2.83 -7.60
CA PRO A 69 -5.19 -4.17 -7.50
C PRO A 69 -6.32 -5.20 -7.39
N LEU A 70 -6.25 -6.25 -8.22
CA LEU A 70 -7.08 -7.44 -8.09
C LEU A 70 -6.43 -8.41 -7.13
N VAL A 71 -6.80 -8.33 -5.86
CA VAL A 71 -6.31 -9.23 -4.80
C VAL A 71 -7.15 -10.51 -4.82
N ALA A 72 -6.49 -11.67 -4.95
CA ALA A 72 -7.17 -12.96 -4.99
C ALA A 72 -7.35 -13.52 -3.58
N SER A 73 -6.34 -13.37 -2.72
CA SER A 73 -6.37 -13.91 -1.36
C SER A 73 -5.49 -13.14 -0.37
N VAL A 74 -5.83 -13.30 0.92
CA VAL A 74 -4.89 -12.97 2.00
C VAL A 74 -3.65 -13.87 1.87
N GLY A 75 -2.47 -13.28 2.00
CA GLY A 75 -1.18 -13.93 1.76
C GLY A 75 -0.57 -13.60 0.40
N ASP A 76 -1.31 -12.98 -0.51
CA ASP A 76 -0.76 -12.49 -1.78
C ASP A 76 0.33 -11.45 -1.52
N ILE A 77 1.37 -11.46 -2.36
CA ILE A 77 2.44 -10.46 -2.32
C ILE A 77 2.09 -9.31 -3.26
N ILE A 78 2.20 -8.08 -2.76
CA ILE A 78 2.01 -6.86 -3.54
C ILE A 78 3.31 -6.07 -3.64
N GLN A 79 3.59 -5.58 -4.85
CA GLN A 79 4.60 -4.56 -5.10
C GLN A 79 3.90 -3.19 -5.20
N LEU A 80 4.37 -2.23 -4.42
CA LEU A 80 3.89 -0.86 -4.46
C LEU A 80 5.05 0.08 -4.82
N SER A 81 4.84 0.93 -5.81
CA SER A 81 5.89 1.82 -6.33
C SER A 81 5.52 3.28 -6.19
N ARG A 82 6.49 4.09 -5.78
CA ARG A 82 6.35 5.54 -5.58
C ARG A 82 5.16 5.93 -4.69
N VAL A 83 4.87 5.12 -3.67
CA VAL A 83 3.82 5.41 -2.69
C VAL A 83 4.29 6.50 -1.74
N THR A 84 3.40 7.43 -1.41
CA THR A 84 3.69 8.49 -0.44
C THR A 84 3.30 8.03 0.95
N VAL A 85 4.21 8.19 1.92
CA VAL A 85 3.95 7.85 3.31
C VAL A 85 3.46 9.08 4.06
N TYR A 86 2.37 8.93 4.80
CA TYR A 86 1.80 9.98 5.63
C TYR A 86 1.75 9.51 7.08
N SER A 87 2.04 10.42 8.03
CA SER A 87 1.76 10.17 9.44
C SER A 87 0.27 10.38 9.66
N ASP A 88 -0.41 9.36 10.18
CA ASP A 88 -1.79 9.52 10.62
C ASP A 88 -1.78 10.26 11.97
N ASN A 89 -2.45 11.41 12.04
CA ASN A 89 -2.60 12.20 13.28
C ASN A 89 -3.93 11.87 13.96
N SER A 90 -4.27 10.58 14.04
CA SER A 90 -5.47 10.11 14.74
C SER A 90 -5.32 10.16 16.25
#